data_AF-A0AAD9V4C7-F1
#
_entry.id   AF-A0AAD9V4C7-F1
#
_cell.length_a   1.000
_cell.length_b   1.000
_cell.length_c   1.000
_cell.angle_alpha   90.00
_cell.angle_beta   90.00
_cell.angle_gamma   90.00
#
_symmetry.space_group_name_H-M   'P 1'
#
loop_
_entity.id
_entity.type
_entity.pdbx_description
1 polymer ?
#
loop_
_entity_poly.entity_id
_entity_poly.type
_entity_poly.pdbx_seq_one_letter_code
_entity_poly.pdbx_strand_id
1 'polypeptide(L)'
;MQVLERYVVQLYDGMSSCLTVDEARKQLFTGKSRRFDSIPPTRDALLQNVKWTAYQAVHIWGQVIASPLVPSPRHWGWITDSGKWRPLWTTLPEITKACQELVKCGGKKGCRGGCGCRRVSPHCTALCACQEEFKNQ
;
A
#
# COMPACT_ATOMS: atom_id res chain seq x y z
N MET A 1 -6.71 4.21 -16.57
CA MET A 1 -6.70 4.11 -15.09
C MET A 1 -7.82 4.88 -14.43
N GLN A 2 -8.07 6.15 -14.77
CA GLN A 2 -9.12 6.96 -14.11
C GLN A 2 -10.49 6.29 -13.99
N VAL A 3 -11.01 5.67 -15.06
CA VAL A 3 -12.31 4.95 -15.01
C VAL A 3 -12.29 3.80 -13.98
N LEU A 4 -11.21 3.03 -13.94
CA LEU A 4 -11.04 1.93 -12.99
C LEU A 4 -10.88 2.44 -11.56
N GLU A 5 -10.13 3.52 -11.36
CA GLU A 5 -10.00 4.16 -10.05
C GLU A 5 -11.36 4.65 -9.55
N ARG A 6 -12.13 5.35 -10.39
CA ARG A 6 -13.48 5.82 -10.04
C ARG A 6 -14.41 4.65 -9.70
N TYR A 7 -14.39 3.57 -10.48
CA TYR A 7 -15.15 2.36 -10.20
C TYR A 7 -14.79 1.77 -8.83
N VAL A 8 -13.49 1.62 -8.54
CA VAL A 8 -13.02 1.09 -7.25
C VAL A 8 -13.38 2.02 -6.10
N VAL A 9 -13.27 3.35 -6.25
CA VAL A 9 -13.73 4.30 -5.22
C VAL A 9 -15.20 4.05 -4.88
N GLN A 10 -16.07 3.91 -5.89
CA GLN A 10 -17.50 3.67 -5.68
C GLN A 10 -17.80 2.30 -5.05
N LEU A 11 -16.96 1.28 -5.28
CA LEU A 11 -17.08 -0.02 -4.62
C LEU A 11 -16.85 0.07 -3.10
N TYR A 12 -15.91 0.91 -2.67
CA TYR A 12 -15.58 1.07 -1.25
C TYR A 12 -16.44 2.13 -0.56
N ASP A 13 -16.84 3.18 -1.29
CA ASP A 13 -17.72 4.24 -0.81
C ASP A 13 -18.53 4.82 -1.98
N GLY A 14 -19.77 4.30 -2.13
CA GLY A 14 -20.69 4.73 -3.19
C GLY A 14 -21.15 6.19 -3.10
N MET A 15 -20.92 6.87 -1.97
CA MET A 15 -21.23 8.29 -1.81
C MET A 15 -20.00 9.18 -2.00
N SER A 16 -18.81 8.60 -2.21
CA SER A 16 -17.58 9.37 -2.32
C SER A 16 -17.53 10.20 -3.60
N SER A 17 -17.14 11.46 -3.45
CA SER A 17 -16.81 12.36 -4.56
C SER A 17 -15.36 12.22 -5.05
N CYS A 18 -14.52 11.40 -4.39
CA CYS A 18 -13.13 11.21 -4.80
C CYS A 18 -13.03 10.62 -6.21
N LEU A 19 -12.04 11.10 -6.97
CA LEU A 19 -11.79 10.60 -8.33
C LEU A 19 -10.68 9.54 -8.34
N THR A 20 -9.81 9.54 -7.34
CA THR A 20 -8.69 8.61 -7.24
C THR A 20 -8.82 7.71 -6.02
N VAL A 21 -8.25 6.50 -6.11
CA VAL A 21 -8.25 5.56 -4.98
C VAL A 21 -7.37 6.02 -3.83
N ASP A 22 -6.31 6.79 -4.09
CA ASP A 22 -5.43 7.31 -3.05
C ASP A 22 -6.10 8.43 -2.23
N GLU A 23 -6.89 9.31 -2.86
CA GLU A 23 -7.72 10.31 -2.16
C GLU A 23 -8.78 9.64 -1.28
N ALA A 24 -9.51 8.68 -1.86
CA ALA A 24 -10.52 7.92 -1.12
C ALA A 24 -9.89 7.13 0.03
N ARG A 25 -8.72 6.51 -0.21
CA ARG A 25 -7.93 5.81 0.80
C ARG A 25 -7.56 6.75 1.94
N LYS A 26 -7.04 7.94 1.65
CA LYS A 26 -6.69 8.95 2.67
C LYS A 26 -7.91 9.33 3.48
N GLN A 27 -9.02 9.70 2.83
CA GLN A 27 -10.24 10.10 3.52
C GLN A 27 -10.79 8.99 4.42
N LEU A 28 -10.90 7.76 3.90
CA LEU A 28 -11.42 6.62 4.65
C LEU A 28 -10.49 6.18 5.79
N PHE A 29 -9.17 6.34 5.62
CA PHE A 29 -8.18 6.06 6.67
C PHE A 29 -8.23 7.10 7.81
N THR A 30 -8.40 8.39 7.47
CA THR A 30 -8.48 9.47 8.47
C THR A 30 -9.87 9.62 9.11
N GLY A 31 -10.91 9.10 8.46
CA GLY A 31 -12.29 9.10 8.96
C GLY A 31 -12.52 8.07 10.06
N LYS A 32 -13.75 8.05 10.61
CA LYS A 32 -14.25 7.12 11.65
C LYS A 32 -13.55 5.76 11.59
N SER A 33 -13.06 5.23 12.71
CA SER A 33 -12.32 3.96 12.78
C SER A 33 -12.95 2.86 11.94
N ARG A 34 -12.41 2.67 10.73
CA ARG A 34 -12.86 1.71 9.73
C ARG A 34 -11.93 0.50 9.77
N ARG A 35 -12.49 -0.70 9.54
CA ARG A 35 -11.66 -1.92 9.41
C ARG A 35 -10.72 -1.75 8.22
N PHE A 36 -9.50 -2.29 8.30
CA PHE A 36 -8.54 -2.20 7.19
C PHE A 36 -9.10 -2.68 5.84
N ASP A 37 -9.96 -3.71 5.87
CA ASP A 37 -10.63 -4.28 4.70
C ASP A 37 -11.64 -3.32 4.04
N SER A 38 -12.01 -2.22 4.72
CA SER A 38 -12.93 -1.19 4.22
C SER A 38 -12.23 0.05 3.67
N ILE A 39 -10.92 -0.06 3.39
CA ILE A 39 -10.12 0.99 2.77
C ILE A 39 -9.71 0.52 1.37
N PRO A 40 -9.90 1.35 0.31
CA PRO A 40 -9.54 0.97 -1.04
C PRO A 40 -8.03 0.72 -1.18
N PRO A 41 -7.59 -0.09 -2.16
CA PRO A 41 -6.17 -0.30 -2.43
C PRO A 41 -5.46 1.02 -2.79
N THR A 42 -4.13 1.03 -2.72
CA THR A 42 -3.35 2.12 -3.33
C THR A 42 -3.49 2.09 -4.84
N ARG A 43 -3.25 3.22 -5.50
CA ARG A 43 -3.24 3.28 -6.98
C ARG A 43 -2.26 2.30 -7.61
N ASP A 44 -1.09 2.13 -6.99
CA ASP A 44 -0.10 1.15 -7.45
C ASP A 44 -0.61 -0.30 -7.33
N ALA A 45 -1.21 -0.67 -6.19
CA ALA A 45 -1.76 -2.00 -6.01
C ALA A 45 -2.92 -2.29 -6.99
N LEU A 46 -3.78 -1.29 -7.24
CA LEU A 46 -4.82 -1.39 -8.26
C LEU A 46 -4.23 -1.59 -9.66
N LEU A 47 -3.19 -0.82 -10.01
CA LEU A 47 -2.52 -0.96 -11.30
C LEU A 47 -1.94 -2.35 -11.50
N GLN A 48 -1.27 -2.91 -10.49
CA GLN A 48 -0.76 -4.28 -10.60
C GLN A 48 -1.92 -5.28 -10.75
N ASN A 49 -2.98 -5.14 -9.95
CA ASN A 49 -4.19 -5.97 -10.05
C ASN A 49 -4.77 -6.03 -11.46
N VAL A 50 -4.94 -4.87 -12.08
CA VAL A 50 -5.44 -4.76 -13.45
C VAL A 50 -4.53 -5.50 -14.43
N LYS A 51 -3.20 -5.39 -14.27
CA LYS A 51 -2.24 -6.07 -15.16
C LYS A 51 -2.35 -7.59 -15.07
N TRP A 52 -2.29 -8.17 -13.87
CA TRP A 52 -2.28 -9.64 -13.76
C TRP A 52 -3.65 -10.24 -14.07
N THR A 53 -4.75 -9.53 -13.75
CA THR A 53 -6.10 -9.94 -14.14
C THR A 53 -6.29 -9.88 -15.66
N ALA A 54 -5.82 -8.82 -16.32
CA ALA A 54 -5.89 -8.70 -17.78
C ALA A 54 -5.09 -9.83 -18.46
N TYR A 55 -3.93 -10.19 -17.93
CA TYR A 55 -3.15 -11.31 -18.44
C TYR A 55 -3.88 -12.64 -18.29
N GLN A 56 -4.48 -12.92 -17.13
CA GLN A 56 -5.27 -14.13 -16.94
C GLN A 56 -6.47 -14.19 -17.88
N ALA A 57 -7.25 -13.12 -17.96
CA ALA A 57 -8.46 -13.07 -18.77
C ALA A 57 -8.15 -13.16 -20.28
N VAL A 58 -7.21 -12.35 -20.77
CA VAL A 58 -6.96 -12.20 -22.21
C VAL A 58 -5.95 -13.21 -22.72
N HIS A 59 -4.83 -13.41 -22.03
CA HIS A 59 -3.73 -14.23 -22.53
C HIS A 59 -3.80 -15.69 -22.10
N ILE A 60 -4.36 -15.99 -20.94
CA ILE A 60 -4.51 -17.37 -20.49
C ILE A 60 -5.86 -17.92 -20.95
N TRP A 61 -6.98 -17.30 -20.55
CA TRP A 61 -8.32 -17.82 -20.82
C TRP A 61 -8.82 -17.50 -22.23
N GLY A 62 -8.62 -16.26 -22.70
CA GLY A 62 -9.04 -15.85 -24.05
C GLY A 62 -8.34 -16.60 -25.19
N GLN A 63 -7.21 -17.24 -24.90
CA GLN A 63 -6.38 -17.94 -25.87
C GLN A 63 -6.47 -19.47 -25.79
N VAL A 64 -7.27 -20.02 -24.86
CA VAL A 64 -7.41 -21.49 -24.67
C VAL A 64 -7.86 -22.19 -25.96
N ILE A 65 -8.64 -21.51 -26.79
CA ILE A 65 -9.24 -22.08 -28.00
C ILE A 65 -8.25 -22.09 -29.19
N ALA A 66 -7.28 -21.17 -29.22
CA ALA A 66 -6.44 -20.92 -30.40
C ALA A 66 -5.00 -21.44 -30.28
N SER A 67 -4.60 -22.00 -29.13
CA SER A 67 -3.21 -22.39 -28.80
C SER A 67 -2.12 -21.39 -29.22
N PRO A 68 -2.25 -20.07 -28.99
CA PRO A 68 -1.23 -19.11 -29.36
C PRO A 68 -0.12 -19.02 -28.30
N LEU A 69 0.99 -18.42 -28.72
CA LEU A 69 2.12 -18.14 -27.85
C LEU A 69 1.70 -17.20 -26.71
N VAL A 70 1.70 -17.71 -25.49
CA VAL A 70 1.43 -16.91 -24.29
C VAL A 70 2.63 -16.00 -24.01
N PRO A 71 2.45 -14.67 -23.92
CA PRO A 71 3.56 -13.76 -23.62
C PRO A 71 4.09 -13.97 -22.19
N SER A 72 5.33 -13.57 -21.94
CA SER A 72 5.92 -13.65 -20.59
C SER A 72 5.11 -12.82 -19.58
N PRO A 73 4.79 -13.36 -18.38
CA PRO A 73 3.99 -12.66 -17.38
C PRO A 73 4.74 -11.52 -16.66
N ARG A 74 6.07 -11.40 -16.84
CA ARG A 74 6.94 -10.45 -16.11
C ARG A 74 6.47 -8.99 -16.16
N HIS A 75 5.91 -8.56 -17.29
CA HIS A 75 5.45 -7.18 -17.48
C HIS A 75 3.97 -6.99 -17.16
N TRP A 76 3.30 -8.07 -16.73
CA TRP A 76 1.86 -8.14 -16.51
C TRP A 76 1.52 -8.27 -15.02
N GLY A 77 2.29 -7.61 -14.14
CA GLY A 77 2.01 -7.64 -12.71
C GLY A 77 2.32 -8.98 -12.05
N TRP A 78 3.28 -9.74 -12.59
CA TRP A 78 3.80 -10.95 -11.98
C TRP A 78 5.28 -10.80 -11.63
N ILE A 79 5.70 -11.46 -10.56
CA ILE A 79 7.08 -11.55 -10.11
C ILE A 79 7.48 -13.02 -9.94
N THR A 80 8.76 -13.31 -10.15
CA THR A 80 9.34 -14.62 -9.83
C THR A 80 9.83 -14.63 -8.39
N ASP A 81 9.28 -15.54 -7.59
CA ASP A 81 9.78 -15.87 -6.26
C ASP A 81 10.12 -17.36 -6.23
N SER A 82 11.38 -17.69 -5.95
CA SER A 82 11.85 -19.08 -5.85
C SER A 82 11.54 -19.91 -7.10
N GLY A 83 11.68 -19.30 -8.29
CA GLY A 83 11.39 -19.94 -9.58
C GLY A 83 9.90 -20.08 -9.93
N LYS A 84 8.98 -19.60 -9.07
CA LYS A 84 7.53 -19.64 -9.31
C LYS A 84 6.99 -18.25 -9.58
N TRP A 85 6.06 -18.15 -10.53
CA TRP A 85 5.32 -16.90 -10.79
C TRP A 85 4.28 -16.65 -9.70
N ARG A 86 4.27 -15.43 -9.15
CA ARG A 86 3.27 -14.96 -8.20
C ARG A 86 2.78 -13.57 -8.60
N PRO A 87 1.55 -13.17 -8.24
CA PRO A 87 1.09 -11.81 -8.44
C PRO A 87 2.01 -10.83 -7.70
N LEU A 88 2.42 -9.78 -8.40
CA LEU A 88 3.06 -8.62 -7.81
C LEU A 88 1.94 -7.75 -7.21
N TRP A 89 1.83 -7.74 -5.88
CA TRP A 89 0.73 -7.02 -5.21
C TRP A 89 0.93 -5.50 -5.21
N THR A 90 2.17 -5.04 -5.04
CA THR A 90 2.55 -3.63 -5.05
C THR A 90 4.05 -3.51 -5.31
N THR A 91 4.46 -2.39 -5.88
CA THR A 91 5.85 -1.93 -5.99
C THR A 91 6.20 -0.90 -4.92
N LEU A 92 5.23 -0.45 -4.14
CA LEU A 92 5.48 0.47 -3.04
C LEU A 92 6.27 -0.21 -1.94
N PRO A 93 7.25 0.48 -1.33
CA PRO A 93 7.95 -0.03 -0.17
C PRO A 93 6.98 -0.21 1.01
N GLU A 94 7.34 -1.11 1.92
CA GLU A 94 6.62 -1.24 3.19
C GLU A 94 6.57 0.11 3.91
N ILE A 95 5.42 0.41 4.52
CA ILE A 95 5.17 1.72 5.13
C ILE A 95 6.20 2.06 6.23
N THR A 96 6.71 1.06 6.94
CA THR A 96 7.76 1.22 7.96
C THR A 96 9.12 1.63 7.39
N LYS A 97 9.37 1.34 6.11
CA LYS A 97 10.56 1.78 5.38
C LYS A 97 10.37 3.14 4.73
N ALA A 98 9.12 3.53 4.44
CA ALA A 98 8.78 4.76 3.74
C ALA A 98 8.44 5.94 4.67
N CYS A 99 7.84 5.67 5.84
CA CYS A 99 7.37 6.69 6.78
C CYS A 99 8.21 6.68 8.05
N GLN A 100 9.07 7.68 8.18
CA GLN A 100 9.94 7.85 9.34
C GLN A 100 9.13 8.14 10.61
N GLU A 101 7.94 8.74 10.46
CA GLU A 101 6.99 9.08 11.52
C GLU A 101 6.45 7.84 12.25
N LEU A 102 6.53 6.66 11.63
CA LEU A 102 6.09 5.40 12.23
C LEU A 102 7.16 4.73 13.11
N VAL A 103 8.39 5.24 13.12
CA VAL A 103 9.49 4.69 13.93
C VAL A 103 9.29 5.09 15.40
N LYS A 104 9.32 4.12 16.32
CA LYS A 104 9.20 4.38 17.76
C LYS A 104 10.37 3.84 18.58
N CYS A 105 10.82 4.59 19.59
CA CYS A 105 11.73 4.09 20.63
C CYS A 105 10.91 3.50 21.79
N GLY A 106 11.34 2.35 22.31
CA GLY A 106 10.79 1.78 23.56
C GLY A 106 11.36 2.43 24.82
N GLY A 107 12.16 3.49 24.68
CA GLY A 107 12.79 4.19 25.80
C GLY A 107 11.76 4.97 26.60
N LYS A 108 11.81 4.84 27.94
CA LYS A 108 10.83 5.48 28.84
C LYS A 108 11.10 6.97 29.07
N LYS A 109 12.36 7.45 29.01
CA LYS A 109 12.72 8.87 29.25
C LYS A 109 13.93 9.32 28.42
N GLY A 110 13.84 10.53 27.85
CA GLY A 110 14.99 11.26 27.28
C GLY A 110 15.86 10.44 26.32
N CYS A 111 15.30 9.99 25.19
CA CYS A 111 16.01 9.20 24.17
C CYS A 111 17.29 9.96 23.71
N ARG A 112 18.49 9.52 24.17
CA ARG A 112 19.84 10.07 23.88
C ARG A 112 20.53 9.29 22.74
N GLY A 113 21.88 9.37 22.64
CA GLY A 113 22.71 8.81 21.56
C GLY A 113 22.49 7.35 21.18
N GLY A 114 21.95 6.50 22.07
CA GLY A 114 21.63 5.10 21.78
C GLY A 114 20.22 4.84 21.23
N CYS A 115 19.43 5.88 20.95
CA CYS A 115 18.04 5.71 20.49
C CYS A 115 17.96 5.21 19.05
N GLY A 116 17.20 4.15 18.82
CA GLY A 116 16.93 3.61 17.46
C GLY A 116 16.28 4.63 16.52
N CYS A 117 15.45 5.55 17.01
CA CYS A 117 14.87 6.63 16.20
C CYS A 117 15.93 7.54 15.59
N ARG A 118 17.06 7.73 16.29
CA ARG A 118 18.13 8.65 15.85
C ARG A 118 18.84 8.19 14.59
N ARG A 119 18.65 6.94 14.17
CA ARG A 119 19.14 6.40 12.90
C ARG A 119 18.33 6.86 11.70
N VAL A 120 17.10 7.30 11.93
CA VAL A 120 16.13 7.61 10.87
C VAL A 120 15.70 9.08 10.92
N SER A 121 15.61 9.68 12.11
CA SER A 121 15.21 11.07 12.32
C SER A 121 16.00 11.75 13.45
N PRO A 122 16.20 13.08 13.41
CA PRO A 122 16.90 13.80 14.47
C PRO A 122 16.10 13.87 15.79
N HIS A 123 14.78 13.74 15.72
CA HIS A 123 13.87 13.76 16.87
C HIS A 123 13.05 12.48 16.96
N CYS A 124 12.66 12.09 18.16
CA CYS A 124 11.72 10.98 18.37
C CYS A 124 10.32 11.37 17.89
N THR A 125 9.61 10.43 17.28
CA THR A 125 8.26 10.66 16.76
C THR A 125 7.24 10.74 17.89
N ALA A 126 6.05 11.27 17.59
CA ALA A 126 4.93 11.30 18.55
C ALA A 126 4.47 9.91 19.02
N LEU A 127 4.89 8.84 18.35
CA LEU A 127 4.60 7.46 18.74
C LEU A 127 5.56 6.92 19.81
N CYS A 128 6.60 7.67 20.18
CA CYS A 128 7.58 7.25 21.17
C CYS A 128 7.09 7.54 22.59
N ALA A 129 7.15 6.54 23.47
CA ALA A 129 6.81 6.71 24.89
C ALA A 129 7.69 7.77 25.59
N CYS A 130 8.91 8.02 25.10
CA CYS A 130 9.81 9.03 25.66
C CYS A 130 9.33 10.48 25.47
N GLN A 131 8.28 10.72 24.69
CA GLN A 131 7.72 12.06 24.43
C GLN A 131 6.62 12.45 25.43
N GLU A 132 6.13 11.53 26.27
CA GLU A 132 4.98 11.79 27.17
C GLU A 132 5.28 12.81 28.29
N GLU A 133 6.55 13.11 28.61
CA GLU A 133 6.90 14.05 29.69
C GLU A 133 7.16 15.50 29.22
N PHE A 134 7.33 15.77 27.92
CA PHE A 134 7.60 17.15 27.44
C PHE A 134 6.35 18.03 27.31
N LYS A 135 5.15 17.50 27.62
CA LYS A 135 3.88 18.23 27.52
C LYS A 135 3.32 18.71 28.87
N ASN A 136 3.98 18.42 29.99
CA ASN A 136 3.54 18.78 31.34
C ASN A 136 4.53 19.72 32.05
N GLN A 137 4.92 20.82 31.41
CA GLN A 137 5.64 21.91 32.07
C GLN A 137 5.16 23.26 31.57
#